data_AF-A0A1J4QBM2-F1
#
_entry.id   AF-A0A1J4QBM2-F1
#
_cell.length_a   1.000
_cell.length_b   1.000
_cell.length_c   1.000
_cell.angle_alpha   90.00
_cell.angle_beta   90.00
_cell.angle_gamma   90.00
#
_symmetry.space_group_name_H-M   'P 1'
#
loop_
_entity.id
_entity.type
_entity.pdbx_description
1 polymer ?
#
loop_
_entity_poly.entity_id
_entity_poly.type
_entity_poly.pdbx_seq_one_letter_code
_entity_poly.pdbx_strand_id
1 'polypeptide(L)' 'MRGYQLIWAGSRWCYLATVMDLYCRRVVGWALSHRPDAELAARARDMAYEQRGKPSGFLFHSDQGANM' A
#
# COMPACT_ATOMS: atom_id res chain seq x y z
N MET A 1 1.40 -6.98 -6.31
CA MET A 1 0.85 -5.63 -6.44
C MET A 1 0.05 -5.47 -7.72
N ARG A 2 -1.21 -5.92 -7.69
CA ARG A 2 -2.39 -5.11 -8.08
C ARG A 2 -3.40 -5.20 -6.94
N GLY A 3 -2.93 -4.90 -5.72
CA GLY A 3 -3.75 -4.87 -4.51
C GLY A 3 -4.18 -3.45 -4.20
N TYR A 4 -4.90 -2.83 -5.13
CA TYR A 4 -5.53 -1.54 -4.89
C TYR A 4 -7.01 -1.77 -4.58
N GLN A 5 -7.48 -1.22 -3.49
CA GLN A 5 -8.90 -1.21 -3.15
C GLN A 5 -9.52 0.03 -3.76
N LEU A 6 -10.62 -0.12 -4.48
CA LEU A 6 -11.43 1.03 -4.87
C LEU A 6 -12.30 1.44 -3.69
N ILE A 7 -12.19 2.70 -3.29
CA ILE A 7 -13.03 3.30 -2.25
C ILE A 7 -13.79 4.48 -2.82
N TRP A 8 -15.03 4.66 -2.38
CA TRP A 8 -15.82 5.84 -2.73
C TRP A 8 -15.49 7.00 -1.79
N ALA A 9 -14.98 8.10 -2.34
CA ALA A 9 -14.59 9.29 -1.59
C ALA A 9 -15.63 10.42 -1.78
N GLY A 10 -16.92 10.09 -1.64
CA GLY A 10 -18.04 11.03 -1.69
C GLY A 10 -18.44 11.51 -3.09
N SER A 11 -17.47 11.90 -3.93
CA SER A 11 -17.71 12.44 -5.28
C SER A 11 -17.04 11.65 -6.40
N ARG A 12 -16.08 10.78 -6.07
CA ARG A 12 -15.36 9.94 -7.03
C ARG A 12 -14.76 8.70 -6.38
N TRP A 13 -14.45 7.72 -7.22
CA TRP A 13 -13.66 6.57 -6.83
C TRP A 13 -12.16 6.91 -6.70
N CYS A 14 -11.53 6.31 -5.70
CA CYS A 14 -10.10 6.41 -5.45
C CYS A 14 -9.50 5.01 -5.28
N TYR A 15 -8.25 4.85 -5.69
CA TYR A 15 -7.44 3.68 -5.42
C TYR A 15 -6.72 3.86 -4.08
N LEU A 16 -6.86 2.88 -3.19
CA LEU A 16 -6.20 2.76 -1.91
C LEU A 16 -5.15 1.66 -1.98
N ALA A 17 -3.89 2.00 -1.72
CA ALA A 17 -2.83 1.03 -1.44
C ALA A 17 -2.61 0.95 0.07
N THR A 18 -2.43 -0.26 0.60
CA THR A 18 -2.17 -0.50 2.04
C THR A 18 -0.98 -1.44 2.21
N VAL A 19 -0.18 -1.21 3.25
CA VAL A 19 0.86 -2.11 3.73
C VAL A 19 0.44 -2.64 5.08
N MET A 20 0.35 -3.97 5.20
CA MET A 20 -0.02 -4.64 6.44
C MET A 20 1.21 -5.29 7.08
N ASP A 21 1.33 -5.12 8.39
CA ASP A 21 2.18 -5.96 9.21
C ASP A 21 1.51 -7.32 9.43
N LEU A 22 2.08 -8.39 8.86
CA LEU A 22 1.55 -9.74 8.98
C LEU A 22 1.66 -10.29 10.41
N TYR A 23 2.60 -9.82 11.23
CA TYR A 23 2.76 -10.28 12.61
C TYR A 23 1.61 -9.80 13.50
N CYS A 24 1.32 -8.50 13.48
CA CYS A 24 0.30 -7.90 14.35
C CYS A 24 -1.03 -7.61 13.64
N ARG A 25 -1.15 -7.92 12.34
CA ARG A 25 -2.32 -7.63 11.48
C ARG A 25 -2.73 -6.15 11.49
N ARG A 26 -1.76 -5.24 11.57
CA ARG A 26 -2.00 -3.79 11.55
C ARG A 26 -1.63 -3.19 10.20
N VAL A 27 -2.42 -2.24 9.71
CA VAL A 27 -2.01 -1.39 8.60
C VAL A 27 -0.94 -0.44 9.11
N VAL A 28 0.25 -0.51 8.50
CA VAL A 28 1.41 0.30 8.87
C VAL A 28 1.76 1.37 7.83
N GLY A 29 1.10 1.35 6.68
CA GLY A 29 1.23 2.40 5.67
C GLY A 29 0.08 2.34 4.69
N TRP A 30 -0.30 3.47 4.12
CA TRP A 30 -1.39 3.55 3.15
C TRP A 30 -1.22 4.77 2.22
N ALA A 31 -1.90 4.80 1.09
CA ALA A 31 -1.94 5.98 0.25
C ALA A 31 -3.19 5.96 -0.64
N LEU A 32 -3.65 7.15 -1.03
CA LEU A 32 -4.78 7.34 -1.95
C LEU A 32 -4.33 8.04 -3.23
N SER A 33 -4.91 7.62 -4.36
CA SER A 33 -4.74 8.27 -5.66
C SER A 33 -5.96 8.03 -6.55
N HIS A 34 -6.11 8.84 -7.58
CA HIS A 34 -7.07 8.58 -8.67
C HIS A 34 -6.50 7.65 -9.74
N ARG A 35 -5.23 7.25 -9.59
CA ARG A 35 -4.53 6.37 -10.54
C ARG A 35 -3.87 5.21 -9.79
N PRO A 36 -4.00 3.97 -10.29
CA PRO A 36 -3.35 2.80 -9.70
C PRO A 36 -1.93 2.64 -10.26
N ASP A 37 -1.03 3.57 -9.92
CA ASP A 37 0.34 3.62 -10.42
C ASP A 37 1.39 3.21 -9.37
N ALA A 38 2.65 3.12 -9.81
CA ALA A 38 3.76 2.76 -8.93
C ALA A 38 4.00 3.80 -7.83
N GLU A 39 3.65 5.07 -8.07
CA GLU A 39 3.80 6.14 -7.09
C GLU A 39 2.81 5.96 -5.91
N LEU A 40 1.57 5.53 -6.18
CA LEU A 40 0.62 5.15 -5.15
C LEU A 40 1.20 4.06 -4.23
N ALA A 41 1.79 3.02 -4.81
CA ALA A 41 2.41 1.93 -4.06
C ALA A 41 3.66 2.39 -3.28
N ALA A 42 4.51 3.22 -3.90
CA ALA A 42 5.70 3.77 -3.27
C ALA A 42 5.36 4.61 -2.03
N ARG A 43 4.36 5.51 -2.13
CA ARG A 43 3.93 6.34 -0.98
C ARG A 43 3.43 5.51 0.20
N ALA A 44 2.64 4.47 -0.06
CA ALA A 44 2.17 3.57 1.00
C ALA A 44 3.33 2.80 1.66
N ARG A 45 4.32 2.38 0.87
CA ARG A 45 5.54 1.71 1.34
C ARG A 45 6.43 2.63 2.17
N ASP A 46 6.65 3.85 1.69
CA ASP A 46 7.53 4.81 2.35
C ASP A 46 6.95 5.24 3.70
N MET A 47 5.63 5.43 3.80
CA MET A 47 4.95 5.63 5.08
C MET A 47 5.18 4.45 6.04
N ALA A 48 5.07 3.21 5.55
CA ALA A 48 5.31 2.02 6.36
C ALA A 48 6.77 1.93 6.84
N TYR A 49 7.72 2.27 5.97
CA TYR A 49 9.14 2.30 6.31
C TYR A 49 9.44 3.32 7.42
N GLU A 50 8.86 4.52 7.30
CA GLU A 50 8.98 5.57 8.31
C GLU A 50 8.32 5.19 9.64
N GLN A 51 7.09 4.66 9.59
CA GLN A 51 6.34 4.29 10.79
C GLN A 51 7.02 3.16 11.58
N ARG A 52 7.79 2.30 10.92
CA ARG A 52 8.59 1.25 11.58
C ARG A 52 9.95 1.73 12.10
N GLY A 53 10.27 3.01 11.98
CA GLY A 53 11.55 3.55 12.45
C GLY A 53 12.73 3.20 11.55
N LYS A 54 12.50 3.08 10.23
CA LYS A 54 13.54 2.85 9.20
C LYS A 54 14.40 1.59 9.45
N PRO A 55 13.79 0.41 9.65
CA PRO A 55 14.52 -0.82 9.98
C PRO A 55 15.46 -1.27 8.86
N SER A 56 16.64 -1.78 9.23
CA SER A 56 17.54 -2.49 8.31
C SER A 56 17.06 -3.92 8.05
N GLY A 57 17.17 -4.40 6.81
CA GLY A 57 16.84 -5.80 6.46
C GLY A 57 15.33 -6.09 6.37
N PHE A 58 14.48 -5.07 6.29
CA PHE A 58 13.05 -5.23 6.17
C PHE A 58 12.63 -5.68 4.76
N LEU A 59 11.88 -6.79 4.68
CA LEU A 59 11.38 -7.32 3.42
C LEU A 59 9.91 -6.91 3.23
N PHE A 60 9.64 -6.16 2.16
CA PHE A 60 8.27 -5.95 1.70
C PHE A 60 7.88 -7.10 0.77
N HIS A 61 6.84 -7.85 1.13
CA HIS A 61 6.21 -8.81 0.23
C HIS A 61 5.05 -8.15 -0.51
N SER A 62 5.02 -8.29 -1.82
CA SER A 62 3.91 -7.83 -2.66
C SER A 62 3.33 -9.05 -3.35
N ASP A 63 2.09 -9.40 -3.01
CA ASP A 63 1.34 -10.44 -3.71
C ASP A 63 1.05 -9.98 -5.14
N GLN A 64 1.90 -10.33 -6.11
CA GLN A 64 1.58 -10.23 -7.52
C GLN A 64 0.83 -11.50 -7.93
N GLY A 65 -0.50 -11.43 -7.99
CA GLY A 65 -1.26 -12.36 -8.83
C GLY A 65 -0.87 -12.16 -10.29
N ALA A 66 -0.61 -13.25 -11.00
CA ALA A 66 -0.21 -13.26 -12.41
C ALA A 66 -1.20 -12.48 -13.27
N ASN A 67 -0.68 -11.65 -14.18
CA ASN A 67 -1.47 -11.00 -15.22
C ASN A 67 -2.07 -12.09 -16.13
N MET A 68 -3.37 -11.96 -16.41
CA MET A 68 -3.96 -12.34 -17.69
C MET A 68 -4.50 -11.08 -18.34
#